data_AF-A0A7S2EP30-F1
#
_entry.id   AF-A0A7S2EP30-F1
#
_cell.length_a   1.000
_cell.length_b   1.000
_cell.length_c   1.000
_cell.angle_alpha   90.00
_cell.angle_beta   90.00
_cell.angle_gamma   90.00
#
_symmetry.space_group_name_H-M   'P 1'
#
loop_
_entity.id
_entity.type
_entity.pdbx_description
1 polymer ?
#
loop_
_entity_poly.entity_id
_entity_poly.type
_entity_poly.pdbx_seq_one_letter_code
_entity_poly.pdbx_strand_id
1 'polypeptide(L)'
;WPLLDLLVRQEEKDDIKAGKRILCRHPFIEQKRVAVVAKKVVELHTLVFDGDAGGVVIEEPTLEETKQYVAEQIKCMRPDIMREMNPGQYKVSVSDQLFHFLHKLWQVETPVLELR
;
A
#
# COMPACT_ATOMS: atom_id res chain seq x y z
N TRP A 1 -10.58 8.24 -8.32
CA TRP A 1 -9.94 6.92 -8.43
C TRP A 1 -8.72 6.84 -7.52
N PRO A 2 -8.36 5.63 -7.05
CA PRO A 2 -7.13 5.39 -6.31
C PRO A 2 -5.90 5.80 -7.14
N LEU A 3 -4.93 6.45 -6.50
CA LEU A 3 -3.72 6.94 -7.18
C LEU A 3 -2.62 5.87 -7.19
N LEU A 4 -2.42 5.24 -6.04
CA LEU A 4 -1.44 4.21 -5.74
C LEU A 4 -1.79 3.58 -4.38
N ASP A 5 -1.24 2.40 -4.13
CA ASP A 5 -1.18 1.84 -2.78
C ASP A 5 0.18 2.16 -2.16
N LEU A 6 0.15 2.50 -0.88
CA LEU A 6 1.33 2.87 -0.11
C LEU A 6 1.52 1.85 1.01
N LEU A 7 2.64 1.14 0.97
CA LEU A 7 3.10 0.31 2.06
C LEU A 7 3.88 1.18 3.04
N VAL A 8 3.53 1.04 4.30
CA VAL A 8 4.11 1.78 5.41
C VAL A 8 4.40 0.83 6.55
N ARG A 9 5.41 1.17 7.35
CA ARG A 9 5.65 0.57 8.64
C ARG A 9 4.53 0.94 9.62
N GLN A 10 4.35 0.10 10.64
CA GLN A 10 3.33 0.33 11.65
C GLN A 10 3.57 1.63 12.42
N GLU A 11 4.84 1.95 12.69
CA GLU A 11 5.23 3.10 13.51
C GLU A 11 5.02 4.45 12.81
N GLU A 12 4.91 4.46 11.48
CA GLU A 12 4.73 5.69 10.67
C GLU A 12 3.29 5.88 10.17
N LYS A 13 2.38 4.96 10.52
CA LYS A 13 0.98 4.97 10.05
C LYS A 13 0.30 6.32 10.31
N ASP A 14 0.51 6.89 11.50
CA ASP A 14 -0.11 8.15 11.92
C ASP A 14 0.41 9.38 11.16
N ASP A 15 1.54 9.28 10.47
CA ASP A 15 2.10 10.37 9.66
C ASP A 15 1.39 10.51 8.30
N ILE A 16 0.71 9.46 7.85
CA ILE A 16 0.04 9.41 6.55
C ILE A 16 -1.37 9.99 6.66
N LYS A 17 -1.52 11.27 6.31
CA LYS A 17 -2.82 11.97 6.37
C LYS A 17 -3.22 12.56 5.02
N ALA A 18 -4.53 12.57 4.77
CA ALA A 18 -5.10 13.26 3.62
C ALA A 18 -4.73 14.76 3.63
N GLY A 19 -4.51 15.32 2.45
CA GLY A 19 -4.10 16.73 2.28
C GLY A 19 -2.63 17.02 2.63
N LYS A 20 -1.90 16.08 3.23
CA LYS A 20 -0.46 16.21 3.46
C LYS A 20 0.34 15.65 2.28
N ARG A 21 1.51 16.26 2.03
CA ARG A 21 2.46 15.80 1.03
C ARG A 21 3.18 14.55 1.55
N ILE A 22 3.05 13.45 0.83
CA ILE A 22 3.69 12.16 1.13
C ILE A 22 4.72 11.86 0.05
N LEU A 23 5.94 11.47 0.44
CA LEU A 23 6.95 10.99 -0.50
C LEU A 23 6.79 9.48 -0.68
N CYS A 24 6.43 9.07 -1.89
CA CYS A 24 6.25 7.67 -2.26
C CYS A 24 7.46 7.22 -3.10
N ARG A 25 8.05 6.07 -2.78
CA ARG A 25 9.22 5.53 -3.48
C ARG A 25 8.91 4.17 -4.09
N HIS A 26 9.61 3.82 -5.17
CA HIS A 26 9.68 2.45 -5.64
C HIS A 26 10.56 1.63 -4.68
N PRO A 27 10.18 0.39 -4.32
CA PRO A 27 10.92 -0.40 -3.34
C PRO A 27 12.35 -0.77 -3.76
N PHE A 28 12.65 -0.77 -5.06
CA PHE A 28 13.94 -1.23 -5.60
C PHE A 28 14.66 -0.23 -6.50
N ILE A 29 13.95 0.76 -7.07
CA ILE A 29 14.52 1.67 -8.08
C ILE A 29 14.57 3.04 -7.42
N GLU A 30 15.73 3.39 -6.86
CA GLU A 30 15.87 4.56 -5.98
C GLU A 30 15.48 5.87 -6.64
N GLN A 31 15.74 5.99 -7.95
CA GLN A 31 15.43 7.18 -8.73
C GLN A 31 13.92 7.33 -8.99
N LYS A 32 13.14 6.24 -8.89
CA LYS A 32 11.69 6.24 -9.13
C LYS A 32 10.96 6.61 -7.84
N ARG A 33 10.72 7.91 -7.68
CA ARG A 33 10.02 8.50 -6.53
C ARG A 33 9.04 9.59 -6.97
N VAL A 34 7.97 9.77 -6.21
CA VAL A 34 6.92 10.75 -6.51
C VAL A 34 6.37 11.32 -5.21
N ALA A 35 6.14 12.63 -5.19
CA ALA A 35 5.41 13.26 -4.09
C ALA A 35 3.91 13.30 -4.44
N VAL A 36 3.06 12.84 -3.52
CA VAL A 36 1.61 12.79 -3.69
C VAL A 36 0.92 13.58 -2.59
N VAL A 37 -0.11 14.33 -2.97
CA VAL A 37 -1.06 14.94 -2.04
C VAL A 37 -2.42 14.29 -2.28
N ALA A 38 -2.76 13.31 -1.46
CA ALA A 38 -3.99 12.55 -1.62
C ALA A 38 -5.18 13.27 -1.00
N LYS A 39 -6.33 13.30 -1.71
CA LYS A 39 -7.59 13.83 -1.16
C LYS A 39 -8.18 12.95 -0.06
N LYS A 40 -7.95 11.64 -0.15
CA LYS A 40 -8.40 10.62 0.80
C LYS A 40 -7.28 9.61 0.97
N VAL A 41 -7.07 9.17 2.21
CA VAL A 41 -6.22 8.04 2.57
C VAL A 41 -7.14 6.99 3.18
N VAL A 42 -7.00 5.72 2.78
CA VAL A 42 -7.82 4.61 3.25
C VAL A 42 -6.88 3.52 3.76
N GLU A 43 -7.14 3.04 4.97
CA GLU A 43 -6.46 1.88 5.51
C GLU A 43 -7.07 0.61 4.90
N LEU A 44 -6.23 -0.26 4.34
CA LEU A 44 -6.68 -1.47 3.64
C LEU A 44 -6.77 -2.69 4.54
N HIS A 45 -5.99 -2.74 5.62
CA HIS A 45 -6.04 -3.82 6.61
C HIS A 45 -6.92 -3.41 7.79
N THR A 46 -7.79 -4.31 8.22
CA THR A 46 -8.61 -4.15 9.42
C THR A 46 -8.44 -5.40 10.29
N LEU A 47 -8.53 -5.25 11.61
CA LEU A 47 -8.44 -6.36 12.53
C LEU A 47 -9.72 -7.19 12.44
N VAL A 48 -9.63 -8.43 11.97
CA VAL A 48 -10.77 -9.35 11.82
C VAL A 48 -10.83 -10.44 12.88
N PHE A 49 -9.68 -10.78 13.46
CA PHE A 49 -9.52 -11.82 14.46
C PHE A 49 -8.52 -11.38 15.52
N ASP A 50 -8.90 -11.53 16.79
CA ASP A 50 -8.08 -11.21 17.95
C ASP A 50 -8.21 -12.35 18.97
N GLY A 51 -7.11 -13.08 19.17
CA GLY A 51 -7.05 -14.21 20.09
C GLY A 51 -7.26 -13.80 21.56
N ASP A 52 -6.83 -12.60 21.94
CA ASP A 52 -6.97 -12.08 23.30
C ASP A 52 -8.41 -11.61 23.55
N ALA A 53 -9.10 -11.13 22.51
CA ALA A 53 -10.53 -10.79 22.56
C ALA A 53 -11.46 -11.99 22.36
N GLY A 54 -10.92 -13.21 22.23
CA GLY A 54 -11.70 -14.44 22.15
C GLY A 54 -12.17 -14.84 20.75
N GLY A 55 -11.58 -14.29 19.68
CA GLY A 55 -11.77 -14.77 18.31
C GLY A 55 -12.14 -13.67 17.32
N VAL A 56 -13.22 -13.87 16.55
CA VAL A 56 -13.65 -12.93 15.52
C VAL A 56 -14.14 -11.63 16.16
N VAL A 57 -13.61 -10.49 15.72
CA VAL A 57 -13.90 -9.15 16.27
C VAL A 57 -14.61 -8.21 15.31
N ILE A 58 -14.97 -8.70 14.12
CA ILE A 58 -15.73 -7.94 13.13
C ILE A 58 -17.15 -8.46 13.03
N GLU A 59 -18.05 -7.57 12.63
CA GLU A 59 -19.34 -7.97 12.07
C GLU A 59 -19.11 -8.46 10.64
N GLU A 60 -19.44 -9.72 10.36
CA GLU A 60 -19.26 -10.29 9.02
C GLU A 60 -20.21 -9.59 8.03
N PRO A 61 -19.69 -9.01 6.93
CA PRO A 61 -20.53 -8.37 5.95
C PRO A 61 -21.39 -9.41 5.23
N THR A 62 -22.61 -9.04 4.91
CA THR A 62 -23.49 -9.86 4.09
C THR A 62 -22.97 -9.99 2.66
N LEU A 63 -23.46 -11.00 1.93
CA LEU A 63 -23.13 -11.18 0.52
C LEU A 63 -23.55 -9.98 -0.34
N GLU A 64 -24.70 -9.36 -0.04
CA GLU A 64 -25.19 -8.20 -0.79
C GLU A 64 -24.34 -6.96 -0.53
N GLU A 65 -23.93 -6.72 0.72
CA GLU A 65 -22.99 -5.63 1.07
C GLU A 65 -21.64 -5.82 0.38
N THR A 66 -21.12 -7.04 0.38
CA THR A 66 -19.85 -7.37 -0.27
C THR A 66 -19.93 -7.15 -1.79
N LYS A 67 -21.03 -7.60 -2.41
CA LYS A 67 -21.28 -7.40 -3.84
C LYS A 67 -21.41 -5.92 -4.21
N GLN A 68 -22.15 -5.15 -3.41
CA GLN A 68 -22.31 -3.71 -3.60
C GLN A 68 -20.98 -2.98 -3.46
N TYR A 69 -20.19 -3.32 -2.43
CA TYR A 69 -18.85 -2.77 -2.22
C TYR A 69 -17.94 -2.99 -3.44
N VAL A 70 -17.87 -4.22 -3.95
CA VAL A 70 -17.06 -4.55 -5.13
C VAL A 70 -17.52 -3.77 -6.35
N ALA A 71 -18.84 -3.66 -6.58
CA ALA A 71 -19.39 -2.90 -7.70
C ALA A 71 -19.03 -1.40 -7.62
N GLU A 72 -19.03 -0.82 -6.42
CA GLU A 72 -18.62 0.56 -6.18
C GLU A 72 -17.11 0.77 -6.39
N GLN A 73 -16.27 -0.16 -5.93
CA GLN A 73 -14.83 -0.08 -6.14
C GLN A 73 -14.46 -0.15 -7.62
N ILE A 74 -15.10 -1.05 -8.38
CA ILE A 74 -14.91 -1.16 -9.84
C ILE A 74 -15.29 0.15 -10.53
N LYS A 75 -16.42 0.77 -10.17
CA LYS A 75 -16.85 2.07 -10.73
C LYS A 75 -15.87 3.20 -10.43
N CYS A 76 -15.24 3.16 -9.26
CA CYS A 76 -14.29 4.19 -8.82
C CYS A 76 -12.86 3.98 -9.35
N MET A 77 -12.59 2.86 -10.01
CA MET A 77 -11.25 2.49 -10.46
C MET A 77 -10.82 3.27 -11.71
N ARG A 78 -9.49 3.42 -11.90
CA ARG A 78 -8.92 4.10 -13.06
C ARG A 78 -9.24 3.30 -14.34
N PRO A 79 -9.86 3.87 -15.39
CA PRO A 79 -10.32 3.07 -16.53
C PRO A 79 -9.21 2.34 -17.29
N ASP A 80 -8.01 2.91 -17.30
CA ASP A 80 -6.86 2.32 -18.00
C ASP A 80 -6.36 1.02 -17.37
N ILE A 81 -6.49 0.84 -16.05
CA ILE A 81 -6.09 -0.40 -15.38
C ILE A 81 -7.15 -1.50 -15.52
N MET A 82 -8.38 -1.14 -15.88
CA MET A 82 -9.51 -2.05 -16.08
C MET A 82 -9.63 -2.56 -17.53
N ARG A 83 -8.66 -2.23 -18.39
CA ARG A 83 -8.65 -2.69 -19.79
C ARG A 83 -8.32 -4.18 -19.86
N GLU A 84 -9.05 -4.92 -20.69
CA GLU A 84 -8.78 -6.34 -20.97
C GLU A 84 -7.43 -6.53 -21.66
N MET A 85 -7.11 -5.64 -22.61
CA MET A 85 -5.87 -5.67 -23.38
C MET A 85 -4.93 -4.55 -22.94
N ASN A 86 -3.70 -4.93 -22.59
CA ASN A 86 -2.64 -4.03 -22.14
C ASN A 86 -3.10 -3.06 -21.02
N PRO A 87 -3.54 -3.57 -19.86
CA PRO A 87 -3.93 -2.74 -18.74
C PRO A 87 -2.77 -1.83 -18.29
N GLY A 88 -3.11 -0.63 -17.84
CA GLY A 88 -2.15 0.27 -17.21
C GLY A 88 -1.60 -0.33 -15.92
N GLN A 89 -0.35 -0.03 -15.60
CA GLN A 89 0.23 -0.45 -14.32
C GLN A 89 -0.43 0.28 -13.15
N TYR A 90 -0.91 -0.49 -12.17
CA TYR A 90 -1.28 0.04 -10.86
C TYR A 90 -0.02 0.25 -10.02
N LYS A 91 0.07 1.40 -9.35
CA LYS A 91 1.28 1.80 -8.64
C LYS A 91 1.20 1.29 -7.21
N VAL A 92 2.20 0.51 -6.80
CA VAL A 92 2.47 0.18 -5.39
C VAL A 92 3.77 0.87 -5.02
N SER A 93 3.76 1.64 -3.96
CA SER A 93 4.92 2.40 -3.46
C SER A 93 5.16 2.09 -1.99
N VAL A 94 6.37 2.38 -1.54
CA VAL A 94 6.74 2.32 -0.13
C VAL A 94 6.94 3.75 0.41
N SER A 95 6.73 3.93 1.70
CA SER A 95 7.11 5.14 2.41
C SER A 95 8.63 5.35 2.37
N ASP A 96 9.05 6.56 2.77
CA ASP A 96 10.46 6.88 2.90
C ASP A 96 11.15 6.02 3.98
N GLN A 97 10.51 5.79 5.13
CA GLN A 97 11.12 4.99 6.20
C GLN A 97 11.23 3.50 5.81
N LEU A 98 10.18 2.94 5.21
CA LEU A 98 10.16 1.55 4.76
C LEU A 98 11.19 1.32 3.64
N PHE A 99 11.36 2.28 2.73
CA PHE A 99 12.38 2.23 1.70
C PHE A 99 13.79 2.11 2.29
N HIS A 100 14.16 2.98 3.24
CA HIS A 100 15.49 2.93 3.86
C HIS A 100 15.69 1.65 4.67
N PHE A 101 14.65 1.16 5.34
CA PHE A 101 14.68 -0.12 6.04
C PHE A 101 14.98 -1.28 5.10
N LEU A 102 14.25 -1.39 3.99
CA LEU A 102 14.47 -2.42 2.96
C LEU A 102 15.89 -2.37 2.37
N HIS A 103 16.35 -1.17 1.98
CA HIS A 103 17.68 -1.00 1.40
C HIS A 103 18.80 -1.32 2.40
N LYS A 104 18.62 -0.96 3.68
CA LYS A 104 19.56 -1.33 4.74
C LYS A 104 19.63 -2.85 4.90
N LEU A 105 18.49 -3.53 4.95
CA LEU A 105 18.46 -5.00 5.03
C LEU A 105 19.17 -5.63 3.83
N TRP A 106 18.88 -5.14 2.63
CA TRP A 106 19.55 -5.64 1.43
C TRP A 106 21.09 -5.50 1.55
N GLN A 107 21.59 -4.32 1.93
CA GLN A 107 23.03 -4.13 2.10
C GLN A 107 23.66 -5.07 3.13
N VAL A 108 22.97 -5.34 4.24
CA VAL A 108 23.45 -6.24 5.30
C VAL A 108 23.50 -7.69 4.82
N GLU A 109 22.50 -8.12 4.06
CA GLU A 109 22.39 -9.50 3.58
C GLU A 109 23.18 -9.76 2.29
N THR A 110 23.66 -8.72 1.61
CA THR A 110 24.45 -8.90 0.38
C THR A 110 25.82 -9.45 0.72
N PRO A 111 26.20 -10.63 0.18
CA PRO A 111 27.53 -11.18 0.40
C PRO A 111 28.60 -10.19 -0.05
N VAL A 112 29.57 -9.92 0.82
CA VAL A 112 30.70 -9.06 0.50
C VAL A 112 31.75 -9.89 -0.22
N LEU A 113 32.10 -9.47 -1.44
CA LEU A 113 33.23 -10.05 -2.15
C LEU A 113 34.53 -9.54 -1.51
N GLU A 114 35.27 -10.43 -0.85
CA GLU A 114 36.64 -10.13 -0.41
C GLU A 114 37.60 -10.29 -1.60
N LEU A 115 38.18 -9.18 -2.05
CA LEU A 115 39.32 -9.22 -2.96
C LEU A 115 40.61 -9.43 -2.15
N ARG A 116 41.39 -10.44 -2.52
CA ARG A 116 42.73 -10.72 -1.98
C ARG A 116 43.80 -10.44 -3.02
#